data_AF-A0A433PD85-F1
#
_entry.id   AF-A0A433PD85-F1
#
_cell.length_a   1.000
_cell.length_b   1.000
_cell.length_c   1.000
_cell.angle_alpha   90.00
_cell.angle_beta   90.00
_cell.angle_gamma   90.00
#
_symmetry.space_group_name_H-M   'P 1'
#
loop_
_entity.id
_entity.type
_entity.pdbx_description
1 polymer ?
#
loop_
_entity_poly.entity_id
_entity_poly.type
_entity_poly.pdbx_seq_one_letter_code
_entity_poly.pdbx_strand_id
1 'polypeptide(L)'
;MYRKTKTTGFPSVMTIFSAPNYLDVYNNKAAVLKYENNVMNIRQFNKEELGEPSDEVITDVPEVVKPGAGALEDVEVRRQVIKSKILAIGKLSRVFSVLRQESETVAELKNLSGLDKLPVGTLALGAEGIKNAITNFEDARRSDIDNEHLPPTREEKDAQNQAKTKEKIIHAVEEEDVELTQVAEAIVGETQEI
;
A
#
# COMPACT_ATOMS: atom_id res chain seq x y z
N MET A 1 -29.79 -2.66 3.31
CA MET A 1 -30.82 -3.19 2.39
C MET A 1 -31.31 -2.05 1.50
N TYR A 2 -31.62 -2.32 0.23
CA TYR A 2 -32.06 -1.28 -0.71
C TYR A 2 -33.59 -1.22 -0.84
N ARG A 3 -34.05 -0.32 -1.72
CA ARG A 3 -35.46 -0.07 -2.01
C ARG A 3 -36.24 -1.36 -2.23
N LYS A 4 -37.40 -1.46 -1.57
CA LYS A 4 -38.33 -2.58 -1.73
C LYS A 4 -39.02 -2.53 -3.11
N THR A 5 -39.26 -3.69 -3.70
CA THR A 5 -40.06 -3.81 -4.91
C THR A 5 -41.52 -3.47 -4.60
N LYS A 6 -42.23 -2.90 -5.57
CA LYS A 6 -43.66 -2.56 -5.42
C LYS A 6 -44.55 -3.82 -5.40
N THR A 7 -44.11 -4.89 -6.05
CA THR A 7 -44.88 -6.13 -6.25
C THR A 7 -44.83 -7.05 -5.04
N THR A 8 -43.64 -7.27 -4.47
CA THR A 8 -43.45 -8.24 -3.37
C THR A 8 -43.18 -7.59 -2.02
N GLY A 9 -42.92 -6.29 -1.97
CA GLY A 9 -42.56 -5.59 -0.74
C GLY A 9 -41.19 -6.01 -0.17
N PHE A 10 -40.44 -6.83 -0.90
CA PHE A 10 -39.14 -7.36 -0.51
C PHE A 10 -38.00 -6.46 -1.05
N PRO A 11 -36.88 -6.31 -0.33
CA PRO A 11 -35.72 -5.56 -0.84
C PRO A 11 -35.29 -6.04 -2.23
N SER A 12 -35.16 -5.12 -3.18
CA SER A 12 -34.74 -5.45 -4.56
C SER A 12 -33.27 -5.88 -4.63
N VAL A 13 -32.44 -5.27 -3.79
CA VAL A 13 -31.00 -5.53 -3.69
C VAL A 13 -30.63 -5.58 -2.22
N MET A 14 -29.63 -6.40 -1.89
CA MET A 14 -28.98 -6.45 -0.58
C MET A 14 -27.47 -6.50 -0.78
N THR A 15 -26.75 -5.61 -0.11
CA THR A 15 -25.29 -5.69 0.04
C THR A 15 -25.01 -6.30 1.41
N ILE A 16 -24.17 -7.32 1.43
CA ILE A 16 -23.63 -7.94 2.65
C ILE A 16 -22.13 -7.73 2.61
N PHE A 17 -21.56 -7.35 3.76
CA PHE A 17 -20.13 -7.12 3.92
C PHE A 17 -19.67 -7.84 5.18
N SER A 18 -18.67 -8.70 5.05
CA SER A 18 -18.30 -9.68 6.08
C SER A 18 -16.90 -9.47 6.66
N ALA A 19 -16.28 -8.31 6.41
CA ALA A 19 -15.00 -7.92 7.00
C ALA A 19 -15.23 -6.88 8.12
N PRO A 20 -15.18 -7.26 9.41
CA PRO A 20 -15.37 -6.31 10.50
C PRO A 20 -14.09 -5.48 10.67
N ASN A 21 -14.25 -4.21 11.03
CA ASN A 21 -13.15 -3.24 11.12
C ASN A 21 -12.23 -3.30 9.88
N TYR A 22 -12.81 -3.14 8.70
CA TYR A 22 -12.09 -3.21 7.44
C TYR A 22 -10.87 -2.28 7.43
N LEU A 23 -9.76 -2.79 6.89
CA LEU A 23 -8.44 -2.14 6.89
C LEU A 23 -7.96 -1.66 8.27
N ASP A 24 -8.48 -2.25 9.35
CA ASP A 24 -8.23 -1.87 10.74
C ASP A 24 -8.66 -0.45 11.17
N VAL A 25 -9.30 0.30 10.27
CA VAL A 25 -9.61 1.73 10.44
C VAL A 25 -11.12 2.01 10.40
N TYR A 26 -11.88 1.27 9.60
CA TYR A 26 -13.30 1.59 9.32
C TYR A 26 -14.24 1.45 10.52
N ASN A 27 -13.85 0.66 11.53
CA ASN A 27 -14.66 0.34 12.71
C ASN A 27 -16.09 -0.14 12.38
N ASN A 28 -16.27 -0.73 11.19
CA ASN A 28 -17.56 -1.23 10.73
C ASN A 28 -17.85 -2.62 11.32
N LYS A 29 -19.13 -2.93 11.47
CA LYS A 29 -19.56 -4.31 11.73
C LYS A 29 -19.50 -5.13 10.45
N ALA A 30 -19.25 -6.42 10.60
CA ALA A 30 -19.51 -7.39 9.55
C ALA A 30 -20.88 -8.03 9.73
N ALA A 31 -21.37 -8.64 8.66
CA ALA A 31 -22.59 -9.42 8.68
C ALA A 31 -22.50 -10.68 7.81
N VAL A 32 -23.28 -11.69 8.18
CA VAL A 32 -23.62 -12.84 7.34
C VAL A 32 -25.14 -12.93 7.19
N LEU A 33 -25.59 -13.41 6.03
CA LEU A 33 -27.00 -13.67 5.75
C LEU A 33 -27.26 -15.16 5.90
N LYS A 34 -28.11 -15.52 6.86
CA LYS A 34 -28.60 -16.88 7.08
C LYS A 34 -30.01 -16.99 6.51
N TYR A 35 -30.17 -17.79 5.46
CA TYR A 35 -31.48 -18.11 4.88
C TYR A 35 -31.85 -19.55 5.20
N GLU A 36 -32.92 -19.74 5.98
CA GLU A 36 -33.39 -21.05 6.43
C GLU A 36 -34.91 -21.03 6.60
N ASN A 37 -35.61 -22.07 6.15
CA ASN A 37 -37.07 -22.20 6.28
C ASN A 37 -37.86 -20.98 5.77
N ASN A 38 -37.47 -20.43 4.61
CA ASN A 38 -38.03 -19.20 4.03
C ASN A 38 -37.88 -17.94 4.91
N VAL A 39 -37.06 -17.99 5.95
CA VAL A 39 -36.73 -16.85 6.81
C VAL A 39 -35.30 -16.42 6.53
N MET A 40 -35.13 -15.12 6.28
CA MET A 40 -33.84 -14.49 6.10
C MET A 40 -33.45 -13.75 7.37
N ASN A 41 -32.34 -14.14 7.99
CA ASN A 41 -31.77 -13.49 9.16
C ASN A 41 -30.39 -12.92 8.83
N ILE A 42 -30.14 -11.68 9.22
CA ILE A 42 -28.81 -11.06 9.15
C ILE A 42 -28.18 -11.14 10.53
N ARG A 43 -27.05 -11.83 10.66
CA ARG A 43 -26.25 -11.88 11.89
C ARG A 43 -25.06 -10.97 11.75
N GLN A 44 -24.87 -10.06 12.71
CA GLN A 44 -23.74 -9.14 12.73
C GLN A 44 -22.69 -9.62 13.74
N PHE A 45 -21.42 -9.31 13.46
CA PHE A 45 -20.28 -9.62 14.33
C PHE A 45 -19.23 -8.51 14.25
N ASN A 46 -18.45 -8.35 15.32
CA ASN A 46 -17.34 -7.40 15.41
C ASN A 46 -15.97 -8.08 15.22
N LYS A 47 -14.89 -7.29 15.17
CA LYS A 47 -13.52 -7.80 14.95
C LYS A 47 -13.03 -8.67 16.10
N GLU A 48 -13.48 -8.40 17.32
CA GLU A 48 -13.06 -9.11 18.53
C GLU A 48 -13.49 -10.59 18.49
N GLU A 49 -14.46 -10.92 17.65
CA GLU A 49 -14.98 -12.28 17.46
C GLU A 49 -14.13 -13.12 16.50
N LEU A 50 -13.15 -12.53 15.79
CA LEU A 50 -12.35 -13.22 14.77
C LEU A 50 -11.11 -13.95 15.32
N GLY A 51 -10.78 -13.79 16.60
CA GLY A 51 -9.53 -14.30 17.17
C GLY A 51 -8.30 -13.53 16.65
N GLU A 52 -7.19 -13.61 17.36
CA GLU A 52 -5.95 -13.00 16.87
C GLU A 52 -5.35 -13.85 15.74
N PRO A 53 -4.87 -13.24 14.64
CA PRO A 53 -4.11 -13.97 13.65
C PRO A 53 -2.86 -14.52 14.32
N SER A 54 -2.78 -15.85 14.45
CA SER A 54 -1.55 -16.51 14.84
C SER A 54 -0.50 -16.20 13.78
N ASP A 55 0.50 -15.38 14.12
CA ASP A 55 1.74 -15.18 13.35
C ASP A 55 2.57 -16.47 13.34
N GLU A 56 1.99 -17.60 12.93
CA GLU A 56 2.75 -18.77 12.54
C GLU A 56 3.37 -18.45 11.18
N VAL A 57 4.49 -17.73 11.25
CA VAL A 57 5.46 -17.66 10.16
C VAL A 57 5.73 -19.11 9.76
N ILE A 58 5.41 -19.47 8.52
CA ILE A 58 5.83 -20.73 7.93
C ILE A 58 7.36 -20.68 7.84
N THR A 59 8.04 -21.06 8.93
CA THR A 59 9.50 -21.25 8.99
C THR A 59 9.90 -22.66 8.57
N ASP A 60 8.93 -23.51 8.22
CA ASP A 60 9.17 -24.86 7.72
C ASP A 60 9.66 -24.81 6.27
N VAL A 61 10.91 -24.41 6.11
CA VAL A 61 11.71 -24.84 4.97
C VAL A 61 11.92 -26.35 5.16
N PRO A 62 11.38 -27.24 4.31
CA PRO A 62 11.59 -28.67 4.47
C PRO A 62 13.10 -28.97 4.43
N GLU A 63 13.59 -29.64 5.47
CA GLU A 63 14.96 -30.10 5.56
C GLU A 63 15.23 -31.10 4.42
N VAL A 64 15.90 -30.63 3.36
CA VAL A 64 16.30 -31.48 2.23
C VAL A 64 17.31 -32.51 2.72
N VAL A 65 16.87 -33.76 2.77
CA VAL A 65 17.68 -34.97 3.03
C VAL A 65 18.93 -34.97 2.15
N LYS A 66 20.09 -35.13 2.78
CA LYS A 66 21.40 -35.20 2.10
C LYS A 66 21.48 -36.39 1.16
N PRO A 67 21.80 -36.24 -0.14
CA PRO A 67 22.30 -37.34 -0.95
C PRO A 67 23.80 -37.53 -0.72
N GLY A 68 24.24 -38.79 -0.82
CA GLY A 68 25.59 -39.28 -0.53
C GLY A 68 26.71 -38.65 -1.37
N ALA A 69 27.91 -38.79 -0.80
CA ALA A 69 29.16 -38.19 -1.23
C ALA A 69 29.58 -38.55 -2.66
N GLY A 70 29.79 -37.52 -3.50
CA GLY A 70 30.49 -37.67 -4.78
C GLY A 70 30.17 -36.61 -5.83
N ALA A 71 30.34 -35.31 -5.52
CA ALA A 71 30.46 -34.12 -6.41
C ALA A 71 30.12 -32.83 -5.62
N LEU A 72 30.74 -32.66 -4.44
CA LEU A 72 30.17 -31.87 -3.36
C LEU A 72 30.42 -30.36 -3.46
N GLU A 73 31.55 -29.88 -3.98
CA GLU A 73 31.88 -28.44 -3.91
C GLU A 73 30.96 -27.55 -4.77
N ASP A 74 30.72 -27.89 -6.03
CA ASP A 74 29.88 -27.06 -6.90
C ASP A 74 28.39 -27.08 -6.50
N VAL A 75 27.92 -28.17 -5.90
CA VAL A 75 26.52 -28.29 -5.43
C VAL A 75 26.34 -27.55 -4.10
N GLU A 76 27.30 -27.65 -3.17
CA GLU A 76 27.30 -26.86 -1.93
C GLU A 76 27.39 -25.36 -2.23
N VAL A 77 28.26 -24.93 -3.15
CA VAL A 77 28.39 -23.51 -3.53
C VAL A 77 27.10 -23.01 -4.18
N ARG A 78 26.50 -23.76 -5.11
CA ARG A 78 25.20 -23.40 -5.70
C ARG A 78 24.09 -23.36 -4.65
N ARG A 79 24.07 -24.29 -3.69
CA ARG A 79 23.10 -24.31 -2.58
C ARG A 79 23.28 -23.10 -1.66
N GLN A 80 24.51 -22.71 -1.36
CA GLN A 80 24.81 -21.49 -0.60
C GLN A 80 24.36 -20.23 -1.36
N VAL A 81 24.61 -20.15 -2.67
CA VAL A 81 24.15 -19.03 -3.50
C VAL A 81 22.62 -18.95 -3.52
N ILE A 82 21.92 -20.08 -3.65
CA ILE A 82 20.45 -20.12 -3.61
C ILE A 82 19.93 -19.67 -2.24
N LYS A 83 20.52 -20.16 -1.14
CA LYS A 83 20.15 -19.76 0.22
C LYS A 83 20.37 -18.26 0.45
N SER A 84 21.49 -17.73 -0.01
CA SER A 84 21.81 -16.30 0.08
C SER A 84 20.85 -15.44 -0.76
N LYS A 85 20.44 -15.91 -1.94
CA LYS A 85 19.41 -15.24 -2.76
C LYS A 85 18.04 -15.24 -2.08
N ILE A 86 17.62 -16.35 -1.49
CA ILE A 86 16.37 -16.44 -0.73
C ILE A 86 16.40 -15.51 0.48
N LEU A 87 17.49 -15.50 1.25
CA LEU A 87 17.67 -14.60 2.38
C LEU A 87 17.67 -13.12 1.97
N ALA A 88 18.32 -12.79 0.85
CA ALA A 88 18.32 -11.44 0.31
C ALA A 88 16.92 -11.00 -0.12
N ILE A 89 16.17 -11.88 -0.81
CA ILE A 89 14.77 -11.62 -1.20
C ILE A 89 13.90 -11.45 0.04
N GLY A 90 14.07 -12.27 1.08
CA GLY A 90 13.34 -12.12 2.35
C GLY A 90 13.65 -10.79 3.06
N LYS A 91 14.91 -10.36 3.08
CA LYS A 91 15.32 -9.06 3.62
C LYS A 91 14.73 -7.90 2.82
N LEU A 92 14.82 -7.94 1.49
CA LEU A 92 14.23 -6.93 0.62
C LEU A 92 12.71 -6.89 0.76
N SER A 93 12.05 -8.05 0.81
CA SER A 93 10.61 -8.16 1.05
C SER A 93 10.22 -7.43 2.34
N ARG A 94 10.95 -7.63 3.43
CA ARG A 94 10.71 -6.92 4.69
C ARG A 94 10.92 -5.41 4.57
N VAL A 95 11.99 -4.97 3.90
CA VAL A 95 12.24 -3.53 3.66
C VAL A 95 11.13 -2.94 2.79
N PHE A 96 10.69 -3.63 1.75
CA PHE A 96 9.58 -3.19 0.90
C PHE A 96 8.25 -3.15 1.64
N SER A 97 7.96 -4.11 2.53
CA SER A 97 6.76 -4.07 3.38
C SER A 97 6.78 -2.85 4.29
N VAL A 98 7.91 -2.56 4.94
CA VAL A 98 8.06 -1.38 5.80
C VAL A 98 7.95 -0.09 4.98
N LEU A 99 8.68 0.04 3.87
CA LEU A 99 8.62 1.23 3.01
C LEU A 99 7.23 1.46 2.44
N ARG A 100 6.51 0.39 2.09
CA ARG A 100 5.12 0.45 1.64
C ARG A 100 4.23 0.97 2.76
N GLN A 101 4.31 0.38 3.95
CA GLN A 101 3.52 0.77 5.11
C GLN A 101 3.76 2.25 5.49
N GLU A 102 5.02 2.69 5.50
CA GLU A 102 5.37 4.10 5.74
C GLU A 102 4.90 5.03 4.61
N SER A 103 4.91 4.56 3.36
CA SER A 103 4.42 5.37 2.24
C SER A 103 2.89 5.51 2.25
N GLU A 104 2.17 4.46 2.66
CA GLU A 104 0.71 4.46 2.79
C GLU A 104 0.28 5.40 3.92
N THR A 105 0.93 5.34 5.09
CA THR A 105 0.65 6.27 6.21
C THR A 105 0.93 7.73 5.84
N VAL A 106 2.01 8.01 5.10
CA VAL A 106 2.32 9.37 4.62
C VAL A 106 1.33 9.85 3.55
N ALA A 107 0.84 8.96 2.69
CA ALA A 107 -0.15 9.30 1.66
C ALA A 107 -1.53 9.64 2.28
N GLU A 108 -2.00 8.83 3.22
CA GLU A 108 -3.24 9.07 3.98
C GLU A 108 -3.22 10.45 4.67
N LEU A 109 -2.08 10.78 5.27
CA LEU A 109 -1.85 12.06 5.93
C LEU A 109 -1.94 13.28 5.03
N LYS A 110 -1.37 13.19 3.83
CA LYS A 110 -1.41 14.27 2.83
C LYS A 110 -2.84 14.50 2.35
N ASN A 111 -3.60 13.43 2.16
CA ASN A 111 -5.00 13.50 1.71
C ASN A 111 -5.93 14.13 2.77
N LEU A 112 -5.74 13.82 4.06
CA LEU A 112 -6.57 14.37 5.15
C LEU A 112 -6.25 15.83 5.47
N SER A 113 -4.99 16.23 5.36
CA SER A 113 -4.57 17.57 5.78
C SER A 113 -4.91 18.65 4.75
N GLY A 114 -5.23 18.29 3.49
CA GLY A 114 -5.47 19.25 2.40
C GLY A 114 -4.30 20.20 2.13
N LEU A 115 -3.12 19.92 2.70
CA LEU A 115 -1.93 20.74 2.73
C LEU A 115 -0.80 19.95 2.10
N ASP A 116 -0.09 20.58 1.17
CA ASP A 116 1.09 20.01 0.49
C ASP A 116 2.26 19.72 1.46
N LYS A 117 2.15 20.22 2.71
CA LYS A 117 3.08 19.95 3.82
C LYS A 117 2.34 19.58 5.10
N LEU A 118 2.82 18.52 5.74
CA LEU A 118 2.30 18.01 7.00
C LEU A 118 2.52 19.01 8.15
N PRO A 119 1.47 19.35 8.91
CA PRO A 119 1.62 20.23 10.07
C PRO A 119 2.59 19.61 11.10
N VAL A 120 3.52 20.43 11.56
CA VAL A 120 4.66 20.05 12.41
C VAL A 120 4.23 19.36 13.71
N GLY A 121 3.02 19.66 14.21
CA GLY A 121 2.44 19.07 15.42
C GLY A 121 1.94 17.63 15.26
N THR A 122 1.54 17.21 14.05
CA THR A 122 1.12 15.83 13.78
C THR A 122 2.33 14.91 13.61
N LEU A 123 3.44 15.44 13.07
CA LEU A 123 4.74 14.75 13.01
C LEU A 123 5.36 14.52 14.41
N ALA A 124 5.14 15.45 15.34
CA ALA A 124 5.63 15.34 16.72
C ALA A 124 4.96 14.20 17.52
N LEU A 125 3.75 13.80 17.13
CA LEU A 125 3.01 12.68 17.74
C LEU A 125 3.31 11.32 17.09
N GLY A 126 4.12 11.29 16.01
CA GLY A 126 4.49 10.07 15.31
C GLY A 126 3.30 9.30 14.73
N ALA A 127 3.47 7.98 14.55
CA ALA A 127 2.47 7.10 13.93
C ALA A 127 1.10 7.07 14.66
N GLU A 128 1.06 7.37 15.97
CA GLU A 128 -0.19 7.34 16.75
C GLU A 128 -1.06 8.59 16.51
N GLY A 129 -0.45 9.77 16.37
CA GLY A 129 -1.19 10.98 16.00
C GLY A 129 -1.81 10.89 14.60
N ILE A 130 -1.17 10.11 13.73
CA ILE A 130 -1.57 9.84 12.35
C ILE A 130 -2.78 8.89 12.31
N LYS A 131 -2.71 7.76 13.04
CA LYS A 131 -3.81 6.78 13.13
C LYS A 131 -5.09 7.35 13.73
N ASN A 132 -4.97 8.32 14.64
CA ASN A 132 -6.11 8.94 15.31
C ASN A 132 -6.86 9.98 14.45
N ALA A 133 -6.37 10.31 13.25
CA ALA A 133 -7.04 11.24 12.35
C ALA A 133 -8.25 10.60 11.62
N ILE A 134 -8.19 9.28 11.34
CA ILE A 134 -9.25 8.54 10.65
C ILE A 134 -10.00 7.67 11.67
N THR A 135 -10.87 8.28 12.45
CA THR A 135 -11.66 7.55 13.46
C THR A 135 -13.10 7.29 13.03
N ASN A 136 -13.52 7.85 11.90
CA ASN A 136 -14.88 7.79 11.40
C ASN A 136 -14.98 7.00 10.10
N PHE A 137 -16.10 6.30 9.92
CA PHE A 137 -16.40 5.47 8.76
C PHE A 137 -16.32 6.25 7.44
N GLU A 138 -16.87 7.47 7.41
CA GLU A 138 -16.89 8.30 6.19
C GLU A 138 -15.49 8.80 5.80
N ASP A 139 -14.62 9.07 6.79
CA ASP A 139 -13.24 9.52 6.53
C ASP A 139 -12.38 8.37 5.99
N ALA A 140 -12.56 7.16 6.54
CA ALA A 140 -11.92 5.95 6.05
C ALA A 140 -12.34 5.67 4.61
N ARG A 141 -13.64 5.74 4.33
CA ARG A 141 -14.21 5.55 2.99
C ARG A 141 -13.68 6.54 1.96
N ARG A 142 -13.59 7.81 2.32
CA ARG A 142 -13.07 8.85 1.42
C ARG A 142 -11.60 8.62 1.08
N SER A 143 -10.82 8.17 2.05
CA SER A 143 -9.38 7.91 1.87
C SER A 143 -9.14 6.67 1.01
N ASP A 144 -10.03 5.68 1.11
CA ASP A 144 -9.95 4.42 0.38
C ASP A 144 -10.55 4.48 -1.04
N ILE A 145 -11.20 5.59 -1.41
CA ILE A 145 -11.92 5.70 -2.68
C ILE A 145 -11.02 5.41 -3.88
N ASP A 146 -9.75 5.84 -3.86
CA ASP A 146 -8.79 5.58 -4.94
C ASP A 146 -8.47 4.07 -5.09
N ASN A 147 -8.55 3.31 -4.01
CA ASN A 147 -8.34 1.86 -4.00
C ASN A 147 -9.58 1.05 -4.41
N GLU A 148 -10.77 1.64 -4.35
CA GLU A 148 -12.01 1.00 -4.80
C GLU A 148 -12.17 1.00 -6.34
N HIS A 149 -11.40 1.83 -7.05
CA HIS A 149 -11.47 1.94 -8.51
C HIS A 149 -10.68 0.84 -9.23
N LEU A 150 -11.01 0.63 -10.50
CA LEU A 150 -10.26 -0.27 -11.37
C LEU A 150 -8.81 0.24 -11.53
N PRO A 151 -7.78 -0.58 -11.24
CA PRO A 151 -6.41 -0.17 -11.46
C PRO A 151 -6.16 0.11 -12.95
N PRO A 152 -5.28 1.08 -13.29
CA PRO A 152 -5.01 1.45 -14.67
C PRO A 152 -4.35 0.29 -15.42
N THR A 153 -4.61 0.22 -16.72
CA THR A 153 -3.92 -0.73 -17.59
C THR A 153 -2.43 -0.41 -17.68
N ARG A 154 -1.63 -1.38 -18.13
CA ARG A 154 -0.19 -1.20 -18.27
C ARG A 154 0.16 -0.07 -19.23
N GLU A 155 -0.54 0.02 -20.37
CA GLU A 155 -0.32 1.06 -21.37
C GLU A 155 -0.62 2.45 -20.82
N GLU A 156 -1.74 2.60 -20.09
CA GLU A 156 -2.10 3.85 -19.42
C GLU A 156 -1.07 4.23 -18.35
N LYS A 157 -0.59 3.26 -17.57
CA LYS A 157 0.44 3.49 -16.55
C LYS A 157 1.77 3.92 -17.17
N ASP A 158 2.18 3.30 -18.27
CA ASP A 158 3.40 3.65 -18.99
C ASP A 158 3.28 5.06 -19.60
N ALA A 159 2.13 5.39 -20.18
CA ALA A 159 1.85 6.74 -20.68
C ALA A 159 1.85 7.80 -19.56
N GLN A 160 1.23 7.51 -18.41
CA GLN A 160 1.24 8.38 -17.24
C GLN A 160 2.66 8.59 -16.70
N ASN A 161 3.47 7.54 -16.62
CA ASN A 161 4.86 7.63 -16.17
C ASN A 161 5.71 8.47 -17.13
N GLN A 162 5.51 8.30 -18.44
CA GLN A 162 6.19 9.13 -19.44
C GLN A 162 5.76 10.59 -19.35
N ALA A 163 4.47 10.87 -19.18
CA ALA A 163 3.96 12.22 -18.99
C ALA A 163 4.54 12.88 -17.73
N LYS A 164 4.48 12.19 -16.57
CA LYS A 164 5.07 12.66 -15.31
C LYS A 164 6.58 12.89 -15.43
N THR A 165 7.29 12.02 -16.13
CA THR A 165 8.73 12.18 -16.37
C THR A 165 8.99 13.42 -17.24
N LYS A 166 8.22 13.62 -18.32
CA LYS A 166 8.35 14.80 -19.17
C LYS A 166 8.08 16.10 -18.42
N GLU A 167 7.02 16.13 -17.62
CA GLU A 167 6.65 17.30 -16.82
C GLU A 167 7.74 17.64 -15.79
N LYS A 168 8.27 16.65 -15.09
CA LYS A 168 9.39 16.84 -14.15
C LYS A 168 10.66 17.33 -14.84
N ILE A 169 10.94 16.84 -16.05
CA ILE A 169 12.09 17.32 -16.84
C ILE A 169 11.87 18.79 -17.23
N ILE A 170 10.67 19.15 -17.70
CA ILE A 170 10.36 20.55 -18.05
C ILE A 170 10.53 21.45 -16.83
N HIS A 171 9.94 21.07 -15.69
CA HIS A 171 10.07 21.83 -14.44
C HIS A 171 11.54 21.98 -14.00
N ALA A 172 12.34 20.91 -14.09
CA ALA A 172 13.76 20.96 -13.73
C ALA A 172 14.63 21.78 -14.72
N VAL A 173 14.18 21.95 -15.96
CA VAL A 173 14.86 22.82 -16.95
C VAL A 173 14.45 24.28 -16.78
N GLU A 174 13.21 24.55 -16.35
CA GLU A 174 12.71 25.88 -16.04
C GLU A 174 13.18 26.40 -14.67
N GLU A 175 13.51 25.51 -13.74
CA GLU A 175 14.26 25.86 -12.54
C GLU A 175 15.67 26.32 -12.94
N GLU A 176 15.82 27.61 -13.22
CA GLU A 176 17.12 28.24 -13.42
C GLU A 176 17.96 28.07 -12.14
N ASP A 177 18.91 27.13 -12.18
CA ASP A 177 19.91 26.99 -11.14
C ASP A 177 20.90 28.15 -11.27
N VAL A 178 20.64 29.21 -10.51
CA VAL A 178 21.40 30.47 -10.52
C VAL A 178 22.89 30.23 -10.24
N GLU A 179 23.21 29.25 -9.39
CA GLU A 179 24.59 28.88 -9.06
C GLU A 179 25.28 28.21 -10.26
N LEU A 180 24.59 27.25 -10.90
CA LEU A 180 25.11 26.60 -12.09
C LEU A 180 25.31 27.58 -13.26
N THR A 181 24.40 28.56 -13.38
CA THR A 181 24.43 29.59 -14.42
C THR A 181 25.60 30.55 -14.20
N GLN A 182 25.85 30.97 -12.94
CA GLN A 182 27.02 31.78 -12.58
C GLN A 182 28.33 31.05 -12.83
N VAL A 183 28.41 29.75 -12.52
CA VAL A 183 29.61 28.93 -12.81
C VAL A 183 29.82 28.78 -14.32
N ALA A 184 28.77 28.57 -15.10
CA ALA A 184 28.86 28.49 -16.56
C ALA A 184 29.32 29.82 -17.19
N GLU A 185 28.80 30.96 -16.72
CA GLU A 185 29.26 32.28 -17.18
C GLU A 185 30.72 32.56 -16.83
N ALA A 186 31.18 32.17 -15.62
CA ALA A 186 32.58 32.33 -15.21
C ALA A 186 33.54 31.54 -16.13
N ILE A 187 33.17 30.32 -16.53
CA ILE A 187 33.98 29.48 -17.43
C ILE A 187 34.02 30.05 -18.86
N VAL A 188 32.92 30.61 -19.35
CA VAL A 188 32.84 31.24 -20.68
C VAL A 188 33.59 32.58 -20.70
N GLY A 189 33.57 33.33 -19.60
CA GLY A 189 34.33 34.58 -19.46
C GLY A 189 35.84 34.36 -19.52
N GLU A 190 36.36 33.28 -18.93
CA GLU A 190 37.80 32.97 -18.95
C GLU A 190 38.31 32.53 -20.33
N THR A 191 37.45 32.11 -21.25
CA THR A 191 37.86 31.66 -22.60
C THR A 191 37.96 32.77 -23.64
N GLN A 192 37.59 34.01 -23.32
CA GLN A 192 37.71 35.17 -24.23
C GLN A 192 38.98 36.02 -24.02
N GLU A 193 39.82 35.72 -23.02
CA GLU A 193 41.06 36.49 -22.73
C GLU A 193 42.37 35.83 -23.21
N ILE A 194 42.35 34.99 -24.26
CA ILE A 194 43.58 34.47 -24.91
C ILE A 194 43.65 34.87 -26.38
#